data_AF-A0A0J7K0J3-F1
#
_entry.id   AF-A0A0J7K0J3-F1
#
_cell.length_a   1.000
_cell.length_b   1.000
_cell.length_c   1.000
_cell.angle_alpha   90.00
_cell.angle_beta   90.00
_cell.angle_gamma   90.00
#
_symmetry.space_group_name_H-M   'P 1'
#
loop_
_entity.id
_entity.type
_entity.pdbx_description
1 polymer ?
#
loop_
_entity_poly.entity_id
_entity_poly.type
_entity_poly.pdbx_seq_one_letter_code
_entity_poly.pdbx_strand_id
1 'polypeptide(L)'
;MKIALVNLEIAFYPCLSVITWSSLKIPKVCANIEEAIQNAEIFVKEVTDMKEARVDEVFESIAETMLLQLDEHPKSPEQLLADNVAFRDKIAVELEIKSSAAEKAVFMIINKFMDLITDPTVQDIKYNWMDPEKIQRQVGSENKLIQGPFEPGIVFF
;
A
#
# COMPACT_ATOMS: atom_id res chain seq x y z
N MET A 1 7.86 1.36 -2.36
CA MET A 1 9.22 1.78 -1.90
C MET A 1 9.87 2.88 -2.73
N LYS A 2 9.83 2.84 -4.09
CA LYS A 2 10.51 3.84 -4.94
C LYS A 2 10.30 5.31 -4.52
N ILE A 3 9.07 5.70 -4.19
CA ILE A 3 8.73 7.07 -3.76
C ILE A 3 9.41 7.47 -2.46
N ALA A 4 9.51 6.58 -1.46
CA ALA A 4 10.21 6.87 -0.20
C ALA A 4 11.73 7.05 -0.42
N LEU A 5 12.30 6.40 -1.44
CA LEU A 5 13.72 6.51 -1.78
C LEU A 5 14.07 7.85 -2.45
N VAL A 6 13.10 8.52 -3.08
CA VAL A 6 13.31 9.84 -3.70
C VAL A 6 13.67 10.89 -2.63
N ASN A 7 13.00 10.87 -1.47
CA ASN A 7 13.32 11.78 -0.37
C ASN A 7 14.74 11.54 0.17
N LEU A 8 15.16 10.27 0.20
CA LEU A 8 16.51 9.89 0.57
C LEU A 8 17.52 10.44 -0.45
N GLU A 9 17.25 10.24 -1.74
CA GLU A 9 18.09 10.75 -2.83
C GLU A 9 18.27 12.27 -2.77
N ILE A 10 17.19 13.01 -2.49
CA ILE A 10 17.24 14.46 -2.27
C ILE A 10 18.13 14.81 -1.07
N ALA A 11 18.04 14.05 0.03
CA ALA A 11 18.88 14.26 1.21
C ALA A 11 20.37 13.99 0.94
N PHE A 12 20.69 13.03 0.06
CA PHE A 12 22.06 12.69 -0.34
C PHE A 12 22.63 13.61 -1.44
N TYR A 13 21.79 14.27 -2.22
CA TYR A 13 22.22 15.13 -3.35
C TYR A 13 23.28 16.18 -2.99
N PRO A 14 23.21 16.90 -1.84
CA PRO A 14 24.24 17.87 -1.45
C PRO A 14 25.63 17.25 -1.24
N CYS A 15 25.70 15.99 -0.83
CA CYS A 15 26.96 15.24 -0.65
C CYS A 15 27.66 14.93 -1.98
N LEU A 16 26.88 14.82 -3.07
CA LEU A 16 27.40 14.48 -4.39
C LEU A 16 27.79 15.71 -5.22
N SER A 17 27.27 16.89 -4.88
CA SER A 17 27.33 18.09 -5.72
C SER A 17 28.08 19.26 -5.08
N VAL A 18 27.83 19.55 -3.79
CA VAL A 18 28.18 20.85 -3.18
C VAL A 18 29.09 20.71 -1.96
N ILE A 19 28.98 19.62 -1.21
CA ILE A 19 29.74 19.43 0.03
C ILE A 19 31.11 18.80 -0.29
N THR A 20 32.18 19.52 0.03
CA THR A 20 33.55 19.01 0.07
C THR A 20 33.94 18.61 1.50
N TRP A 21 35.00 17.81 1.64
CA TRP A 21 35.54 17.34 2.93
C TRP A 21 35.95 18.45 3.91
N SER A 22 36.07 19.70 3.43
CA SER A 22 36.37 20.90 4.22
C SER A 22 35.12 21.71 4.64
N SER A 23 33.92 21.25 4.28
CA SER A 23 32.68 22.01 4.50
C SER A 23 32.22 21.96 5.95
N LEU A 24 32.01 23.14 6.56
CA LEU A 24 31.40 23.28 7.89
C LEU A 24 29.93 22.81 7.94
N LYS A 25 29.32 22.53 6.78
CA LYS A 25 27.92 22.08 6.67
C LYS A 25 27.76 20.56 6.80
N ILE A 26 28.86 19.79 6.88
CA ILE A 26 28.82 18.32 6.98
C ILE A 26 27.92 17.84 8.14
N PRO A 27 28.05 18.35 9.39
CA PRO A 27 27.22 17.85 10.49
C PRO A 27 25.72 18.05 10.26
N LYS A 28 25.34 19.18 9.63
CA LYS A 28 23.95 19.48 9.30
C LYS A 28 23.40 18.53 8.22
N VAL A 29 24.21 18.22 7.20
CA VAL A 29 23.78 17.28 6.15
C VAL A 29 23.70 15.85 6.69
N CYS A 30 24.63 15.43 7.55
CA CYS A 30 24.54 14.14 8.23
C CYS A 30 23.25 14.03 9.07
N ALA A 31 22.90 15.07 9.84
CA ALA A 31 21.65 15.09 10.61
C ALA A 31 20.42 14.98 9.72
N ASN A 32 20.39 15.69 8.58
CA ASN A 32 19.28 15.60 7.62
C ASN A 32 19.16 14.21 6.99
N ILE A 33 20.29 13.55 6.70
CA ILE A 33 20.29 12.18 6.17
C ILE A 33 19.81 11.19 7.23
N GLU A 34 20.26 11.34 8.47
CA GLU A 34 19.81 10.52 9.59
C GLU A 34 18.29 10.63 9.79
N GLU A 35 17.75 11.84 9.79
CA GLU A 35 16.31 12.09 9.86
C GLU A 35 15.56 11.45 8.68
N ALA A 36 16.07 11.60 7.44
CA ALA A 36 15.45 11.00 6.26
C ALA A 36 15.43 9.46 6.32
N ILE A 37 16.50 8.84 6.83
CA ILE A 37 16.59 7.38 7.04
C ILE A 37 15.59 6.95 8.12
N GLN A 38 15.55 7.64 9.26
CA GLN A 38 14.62 7.32 10.36
C GLN A 38 13.16 7.41 9.90
N ASN A 39 12.81 8.45 9.15
CA ASN A 39 11.46 8.61 8.60
C ASN A 39 11.10 7.49 7.61
N ALA A 40 12.05 7.06 6.77
CA ALA A 40 11.83 5.95 5.86
C ALA A 40 11.65 4.62 6.61
N GLU A 41 12.43 4.38 7.67
CA GLU A 41 12.33 3.19 8.51
C GLU A 41 10.97 3.12 9.23
N ILE A 42 10.54 4.23 9.85
CA ILE A 42 9.23 4.34 10.50
C ILE A 42 8.12 4.04 9.50
N PHE A 43 8.18 4.66 8.31
CA PHE A 43 7.18 4.43 7.26
C PHE A 43 7.11 2.96 6.82
N VAL A 44 8.26 2.32 6.57
CA VAL A 44 8.31 0.90 6.17
C VAL A 44 7.74 0.01 7.26
N LYS A 45 8.08 0.29 8.52
CA LYS A 45 7.57 -0.46 9.67
C LYS A 45 6.05 -0.34 9.78
N GLU A 46 5.50 0.85 9.68
CA GLU A 46 4.06 1.09 9.73
C GLU A 46 3.31 0.37 8.59
N VAL A 47 3.80 0.48 7.36
CA VAL A 47 3.17 -0.19 6.21
C VAL A 47 3.22 -1.71 6.35
N THR A 48 4.34 -2.24 6.85
CA THR A 48 4.52 -3.69 7.06
C THR A 48 3.58 -4.20 8.14
N ASP A 49 3.52 -3.52 9.29
CA ASP A 49 2.60 -3.85 10.40
C ASP A 49 1.14 -3.86 9.94
N MET A 50 0.73 -2.83 9.18
CA MET A 50 -0.62 -2.77 8.63
C MET A 50 -0.91 -3.91 7.66
N LYS A 51 0.06 -4.28 6.81
CA LYS A 51 -0.10 -5.38 5.85
C LYS A 51 -0.22 -6.72 6.59
N GLU A 52 0.66 -6.99 7.55
CA GLU A 52 0.68 -8.28 8.25
C GLU A 52 -0.55 -8.44 9.16
N ALA A 53 -0.82 -7.46 10.04
CA ALA A 53 -1.88 -7.60 11.04
C ALA A 53 -3.30 -7.34 10.52
N ARG A 54 -3.46 -6.55 9.44
CA ARG A 54 -4.80 -6.12 8.98
C ARG A 54 -5.18 -6.65 7.61
N VAL A 55 -4.23 -7.17 6.84
CA VAL A 55 -4.50 -7.72 5.51
C VAL A 55 -4.26 -9.23 5.53
N ASP A 56 -3.04 -9.66 5.86
CA ASP A 56 -2.69 -11.08 5.81
C ASP A 56 -3.47 -11.91 6.84
N GLU A 57 -3.49 -11.49 8.11
CA GLU A 57 -4.22 -12.19 9.17
C GLU A 57 -5.72 -12.29 8.86
N VAL A 58 -6.29 -11.24 8.28
CA VAL A 58 -7.71 -11.23 7.88
C VAL A 58 -7.95 -12.22 6.73
N PHE A 59 -7.06 -12.27 5.73
CA PHE A 59 -7.18 -13.23 4.64
C PHE A 59 -6.97 -14.67 5.09
N GLU A 60 -6.06 -14.91 6.05
CA GLU A 60 -5.88 -16.22 6.66
C GLU A 60 -7.15 -16.64 7.41
N SER A 61 -7.74 -15.75 8.21
CA SER A 61 -9.02 -15.99 8.87
C SER A 61 -10.16 -16.27 7.89
N ILE A 62 -10.19 -15.58 6.75
CA ILE A 62 -11.17 -15.85 5.69
C ILE A 62 -10.94 -17.24 5.07
N ALA A 63 -9.68 -17.62 4.81
CA ALA A 63 -9.33 -18.90 4.22
C ALA A 63 -9.68 -20.09 5.14
N GLU A 64 -9.57 -19.91 6.46
CA GLU A 64 -9.93 -20.91 7.47
C GLU A 64 -11.43 -21.00 7.76
N THR A 65 -12.25 -20.10 7.19
CA THR A 65 -13.68 -20.05 7.50
C THR A 65 -14.42 -21.25 6.91
N MET A 66 -15.05 -22.06 7.78
CA MET A 66 -15.87 -23.19 7.37
C MET A 66 -17.21 -22.71 6.80
N LEU A 67 -17.53 -23.09 5.56
CA LEU A 67 -18.75 -22.64 4.86
C LEU A 67 -19.98 -23.53 5.07
N LEU A 68 -19.79 -24.70 5.66
CA LEU A 68 -20.82 -25.72 5.85
C LEU A 68 -20.66 -26.33 7.24
N GLN A 69 -21.74 -26.38 8.01
CA GLN A 69 -21.73 -26.98 9.34
C GLN A 69 -22.26 -28.41 9.25
N LEU A 70 -21.44 -29.35 9.70
CA LEU A 70 -21.85 -30.73 9.92
C LEU A 70 -21.88 -30.99 11.42
N ASP A 71 -23.02 -31.43 11.94
CA ASP A 71 -23.14 -31.83 13.33
C ASP A 71 -22.73 -33.29 13.52
N GLU A 72 -22.20 -33.62 14.69
CA GLU A 72 -21.79 -35.00 15.02
C GLU A 72 -22.96 -35.99 15.09
N HIS A 73 -24.19 -35.48 15.28
CA HIS A 73 -25.39 -36.30 15.42
C HIS A 73 -26.21 -36.27 14.13
N PRO A 74 -26.74 -37.42 13.68
CA PRO A 74 -27.51 -37.49 12.45
C PRO A 74 -28.80 -36.67 12.57
N LYS A 75 -28.99 -35.76 11.61
CA LYS A 75 -30.20 -34.94 11.45
C LYS A 75 -30.97 -35.37 10.21
N SER A 76 -32.25 -35.05 10.14
CA SER A 76 -33.00 -35.24 8.90
C SER A 76 -32.45 -34.32 7.80
N PRO A 77 -32.58 -34.69 6.51
CA PRO A 77 -32.12 -33.84 5.40
C PRO A 77 -32.71 -32.43 5.45
N GLU A 78 -33.97 -32.29 5.86
CA GLU A 78 -34.67 -31.00 5.96
C GLU A 78 -34.10 -30.13 7.09
N GLN A 79 -33.78 -30.74 8.24
CA GLN A 79 -33.16 -30.05 9.37
C GLN A 79 -31.73 -29.62 9.03
N LEU A 80 -30.94 -30.52 8.43
CA LEU A 80 -29.58 -30.21 8.00
C LEU A 80 -29.55 -29.05 6.98
N LEU A 81 -30.50 -29.03 6.05
CA LEU A 81 -30.63 -27.95 5.07
C LEU A 81 -30.98 -26.62 5.76
N ALA A 82 -31.99 -26.61 6.64
CA ALA A 82 -32.40 -25.39 7.33
C ALA A 82 -31.26 -24.80 8.18
N ASP A 83 -30.54 -25.67 8.91
CA ASP A 83 -29.42 -25.26 9.75
C ASP A 83 -28.26 -24.68 8.91
N ASN A 84 -27.93 -25.30 7.78
CA ASN A 84 -26.88 -24.82 6.89
C ASN A 84 -27.25 -23.53 6.15
N VAL A 85 -28.53 -23.29 5.85
CA VAL A 85 -28.98 -22.01 5.29
C VAL A 85 -28.77 -20.90 6.32
N ALA A 86 -29.21 -21.10 7.56
CA ALA A 86 -29.02 -20.12 8.63
C ALA A 86 -27.54 -19.89 8.95
N PHE A 87 -26.73 -20.95 8.96
CA PHE A 87 -25.29 -20.87 9.17
C PHE A 87 -24.60 -20.08 8.04
N ARG A 88 -24.94 -20.37 6.78
CA ARG A 88 -24.38 -19.66 5.63
C ARG A 88 -24.71 -18.17 5.66
N ASP A 89 -25.94 -17.80 6.03
CA ASP A 89 -26.32 -16.39 6.12
C ASP A 89 -25.51 -15.65 7.19
N LYS A 90 -25.21 -16.32 8.31
CA LYS A 90 -24.30 -15.78 9.34
C LYS A 90 -22.87 -15.62 8.82
N ILE A 91 -22.32 -16.64 8.17
CA ILE A 91 -20.96 -16.62 7.61
C ILE A 91 -20.83 -15.56 6.51
N ALA A 92 -21.87 -15.35 5.70
CA ALA A 92 -21.88 -14.33 4.67
C ALA A 92 -21.66 -12.94 5.27
N VAL A 93 -22.36 -12.60 6.36
CA VAL A 93 -22.19 -11.33 7.07
C VAL A 93 -20.78 -11.21 7.67
N GLU A 94 -20.27 -12.28 8.28
CA GLU A 94 -18.92 -12.27 8.86
C GLU A 94 -17.84 -12.05 7.78
N LEU A 95 -17.98 -12.75 6.64
CA LEU A 95 -17.07 -12.63 5.52
C LEU A 95 -17.11 -11.24 4.88
N GLU A 96 -18.29 -10.64 4.76
CA GLU A 96 -18.45 -9.27 4.27
C GLU A 96 -17.72 -8.27 5.17
N ILE A 97 -17.87 -8.40 6.50
CA ILE A 97 -17.19 -7.53 7.47
C ILE A 97 -15.67 -7.69 7.34
N LYS A 98 -15.16 -8.93 7.29
CA LYS A 98 -13.73 -9.20 7.14
C LYS A 98 -13.19 -8.64 5.82
N SER A 99 -13.89 -8.86 4.71
CA SER A 99 -13.51 -8.34 3.39
C SER A 99 -13.46 -6.81 3.39
N SER A 100 -14.50 -6.14 3.92
CA SER A 100 -14.54 -4.69 4.02
C SER A 100 -13.42 -4.13 4.89
N ALA A 101 -13.06 -4.81 5.97
CA ALA A 101 -11.95 -4.41 6.84
C ALA A 101 -10.60 -4.51 6.10
N ALA A 102 -10.35 -5.61 5.38
CA ALA A 102 -9.13 -5.79 4.58
C ALA A 102 -9.03 -4.73 3.48
N GLU A 103 -10.12 -4.45 2.76
CA GLU A 103 -10.17 -3.39 1.74
C GLU A 103 -9.81 -2.03 2.34
N LYS A 104 -10.42 -1.65 3.48
CA LYS A 104 -10.10 -0.41 4.19
C LYS A 104 -8.62 -0.33 4.59
N ALA A 105 -8.04 -1.43 5.05
CA ALA A 105 -6.62 -1.47 5.38
C ALA A 105 -5.75 -1.21 4.14
N VAL A 106 -6.07 -1.83 3.01
CA VAL A 106 -5.38 -1.59 1.73
C VAL A 106 -5.54 -0.13 1.28
N PHE A 107 -6.73 0.45 1.39
CA PHE A 107 -6.96 1.88 1.12
C PHE A 107 -6.06 2.78 1.95
N MET A 108 -5.94 2.50 3.25
CA MET A 108 -5.07 3.26 4.13
C MET A 108 -3.60 3.12 3.76
N ILE A 109 -3.15 1.93 3.37
CA ILE A 109 -1.77 1.70 2.91
C ILE A 109 -1.50 2.54 1.66
N ILE A 110 -2.40 2.49 0.66
CA ILE A 110 -2.22 3.26 -0.58
C ILE A 110 -2.22 4.76 -0.29
N ASN A 111 -3.13 5.25 0.54
CA ASN A 111 -3.15 6.67 0.91
C ASN A 111 -1.88 7.10 1.64
N LYS A 112 -1.32 6.27 2.53
CA LYS A 112 0.00 6.51 3.14
C LYS A 112 1.12 6.65 2.10
N PHE A 113 1.11 5.82 1.05
CA PHE A 113 2.05 5.97 -0.05
C PHE A 113 1.81 7.26 -0.85
N MET A 114 0.55 7.63 -1.08
CA MET A 114 0.22 8.88 -1.75
C MET A 114 0.71 10.07 -0.93
N ASP A 115 0.58 10.06 0.39
CA ASP A 115 1.01 11.17 1.26
C ASP A 115 2.48 11.56 1.06
N LEU A 116 3.34 10.61 0.68
CA LEU A 116 4.74 10.87 0.34
C LEU A 116 4.96 11.67 -0.96
N ILE A 117 3.95 11.74 -1.83
CA ILE A 117 3.99 12.52 -3.07
C ILE A 117 3.69 13.98 -2.74
N THR A 118 4.72 14.82 -2.83
CA THR A 118 4.66 16.26 -2.55
C THR A 118 4.57 17.12 -3.81
N ASP A 119 4.59 16.51 -5.00
CA ASP A 119 4.53 17.22 -6.27
C ASP A 119 3.22 18.04 -6.38
N PRO A 120 3.30 19.38 -6.50
CA PRO A 120 2.13 20.25 -6.56
C PRO A 120 1.26 20.02 -7.81
N THR A 121 1.81 19.45 -8.89
CA THR A 121 1.09 19.23 -10.15
C THR A 121 0.05 18.10 -10.08
N VAL A 122 0.18 17.22 -9.08
CA VAL A 122 -0.68 16.03 -8.93
C VAL A 122 -1.58 16.10 -7.69
N GLN A 123 -1.53 17.18 -6.91
CA GLN A 123 -2.32 17.31 -5.66
C GLN A 123 -3.83 17.15 -5.90
N ASP A 124 -4.35 17.74 -6.97
CA ASP A 124 -5.79 17.71 -7.30
C ASP A 124 -6.28 16.31 -7.73
N ILE A 125 -5.37 15.43 -8.16
CA ILE A 125 -5.69 14.07 -8.63
C ILE A 125 -5.14 12.97 -7.72
N LYS A 126 -4.42 13.35 -6.65
CA LYS A 126 -3.62 12.49 -5.78
C LYS A 126 -4.41 11.33 -5.19
N TYR A 127 -5.68 11.55 -4.86
CA TYR A 127 -6.55 10.50 -4.30
C TYR A 127 -7.56 9.94 -5.30
N ASN A 128 -7.54 10.40 -6.56
CA ASN A 128 -8.44 9.93 -7.61
C ASN A 128 -7.94 8.64 -8.32
N TRP A 129 -7.23 7.79 -7.58
CA TRP A 129 -6.74 6.50 -8.04
C TRP A 129 -7.84 5.43 -8.03
N MET A 130 -8.96 5.71 -7.36
CA MET A 130 -10.12 4.81 -7.24
C MET A 130 -11.37 5.31 -7.99
N ASP A 131 -11.18 6.14 -9.02
CA ASP A 131 -12.26 6.66 -9.86
C ASP A 131 -13.02 5.48 -10.54
N PRO A 132 -14.31 5.24 -10.20
CA PRO A 132 -15.07 4.12 -10.76
C PRO A 132 -15.11 4.16 -12.29
N GLU A 133 -15.09 5.36 -12.89
CA GLU A 133 -15.10 5.56 -14.34
C GLU A 133 -13.77 5.21 -15.01
N LYS A 134 -12.64 5.25 -14.26
CA LYS A 134 -11.33 4.84 -14.77
C LYS A 134 -11.09 3.35 -14.61
N ILE A 135 -11.63 2.72 -13.57
CA ILE A 135 -11.48 1.28 -13.28
C ILE A 135 -12.19 0.43 -14.35
N GLN A 136 -13.33 0.89 -14.88
CA GLN A 136 -14.10 0.18 -15.90
C GLN A 136 -13.51 0.28 -17.32
N ARG A 137 -12.53 1.17 -17.57
CA ARG A 137 -11.83 1.19 -18.84
C ARG A 137 -10.89 0.00 -18.87
N GLN A 138 -11.15 -0.96 -19.77
CA GLN A 138 -10.21 -2.03 -20.08
C GLN A 138 -8.81 -1.43 -20.25
N VAL A 139 -7.87 -1.86 -19.41
CA VAL A 139 -6.45 -1.48 -19.53
C VAL A 139 -5.90 -2.16 -20.78
N GLY A 140 -6.12 -1.51 -21.93
CA GLY A 140 -5.35 -1.78 -23.13
C GLY A 140 -3.90 -1.46 -22.84
N SER A 141 -3.04 -2.44 -23.05
CA SER A 141 -1.58 -2.33 -22.90
C SER A 141 -1.05 -1.12 -23.68
N GLU A 142 -0.78 -0.01 -23.01
CA GLU A 142 0.05 1.07 -23.55
C GLU A 142 0.95 1.68 -22.48
N ASN A 143 2.24 1.52 -22.72
CA ASN A 143 3.39 1.99 -21.95
C ASN A 143 3.51 3.53 -21.89
N LYS A 144 2.60 4.23 -21.21
CA LYS A 144 2.66 5.69 -21.04
C LYS A 144 3.12 6.16 -19.65
N LEU A 145 3.92 5.36 -18.94
CA LEU A 145 4.54 5.75 -17.66
C LEU A 145 6.04 6.11 -17.78
N ILE A 146 6.59 6.23 -19.00
CA ILE A 146 8.03 6.54 -19.21
C ILE A 146 8.27 7.69 -20.23
N GLN A 147 7.30 8.56 -20.48
CA GLN A 147 7.55 9.76 -21.29
C GLN A 147 7.49 11.02 -20.42
N GLY A 148 8.62 11.31 -19.79
CA GLY A 148 8.96 12.55 -19.07
C GLY A 148 10.46 12.84 -19.22
N PRO A 149 10.91 14.10 -19.08
CA PRO A 149 11.97 14.73 -19.88
C PRO A 149 13.43 14.36 -19.52
N PHE A 150 13.66 13.26 -18.82
CA PHE A 150 15.01 12.85 -18.45
C PHE A 150 15.68 12.06 -19.58
N GLU A 151 16.05 12.75 -20.65
CA GLU A 151 17.20 12.31 -21.45
C GLU A 151 18.47 12.77 -20.72
N PRO A 152 19.34 11.86 -20.24
CA PRO A 152 20.68 12.24 -19.83
C PRO A 152 21.47 12.57 -21.10
N GLY A 153 21.39 13.82 -21.54
CA GLY A 153 22.31 14.40 -22.51
C GLY A 153 23.70 14.44 -21.88
N ILE A 154 24.48 13.38 -22.08
CA ILE A 154 25.93 13.39 -21.87
C ILE A 154 26.49 14.30 -22.97
N VAL A 155 26.75 15.57 -22.62
CA VAL A 155 27.52 16.49 -23.46
C VAL A 155 28.95 16.49 -22.93
N PHE A 156 29.86 15.90 -23.70
CA PHE A 156 31.29 16.06 -23.51
C PHE A 156 31.72 17.45 -24.02
N PHE A 157 32.45 18.18 -23.19
CA PHE A 157 33.47 19.14 -23.60
C PHE A 157 34.70 18.94 -22.72
#